data_AF-A0A8T3SHP6-F1
#
_entry.id   AF-A0A8T3SHP6-F1
#
_cell.length_a   1.000
_cell.length_b   1.000
_cell.length_c   1.000
_cell.angle_alpha   90.00
_cell.angle_beta   90.00
_cell.angle_gamma   90.00
#
_symmetry.space_group_name_H-M   'P 1'
#
loop_
_entity.id
_entity.type
_entity.pdbx_description
1 polymer ?
#
loop_
_entity_poly.entity_id
_entity_poly.type
_entity_poly.pdbx_seq_one_letter_code
_entity_poly.pdbx_strand_id
1 'polypeptide(L)'
;MHLSSRFGRPFSAAVAAAILVVALAPAAPSVEPEPVRVRASETIHAVDGAHDFAISSSATHVAIHWAGQPSAAVSVSLSKDGRVFSEPAPVEVDADGEGGGESYGDLIGVDGVSVVRVLADRPLARVTVLALDASGPDPLPLGLSAQAEGLTTMPGVISRLAWGADESLRFDPAGDEQWPREYFPLQKLVVHHTAGRNADPNPAATVRAIYYYHAVTQRWGDIGYAYLIDEAGRIYEGRYARDFWNGASPTSDNLAGAAVAGGHAKYQNPGTMGIGMLGTFSTRAPTAAARASLVKLLAWAAARYHIDPKGSGTYVNPVTGLARNRPNIGGHRDYSATSCPGSVLYAMLPQIRSDVAAQINSWAGEIFNPPRTLTFAAGTHVGRLFSPTGVVTSTRTYTLPHGSAAPTTQRATIPNQAGRWYLISGGVWAGTWIQESAAVTLNAAPATPFSETFATARPLGIPAGPHVGRRFDSYGTIIGSKSFTLASSSKTWTTQHSSIPRQSGDWYYITAGIWEGYWFPASGTTLGAPPPPPPAPIAIYDPPRNLWFQPGTYTGRRFSAYGVPAGTLTFTLTKVSPGPTSRYSTLPGQSGKWFYIVNGVWESYWILQTSATTLGGVAAMEQPPAP
;
A
#
# COMPACT_ATOMS: atom_id res chain seq x y z
N MET A 1 -92.16 -17.75 -11.36
CA MET A 1 -92.08 -16.42 -12.01
C MET A 1 -90.95 -15.64 -11.36
N HIS A 2 -90.01 -15.14 -12.17
CA HIS A 2 -88.90 -14.18 -11.91
C HIS A 2 -87.87 -14.49 -10.79
N LEU A 3 -86.60 -14.82 -11.08
CA LEU A 3 -85.43 -14.06 -11.60
C LEU A 3 -84.68 -13.16 -10.58
N SER A 4 -83.35 -13.40 -10.51
CA SER A 4 -82.23 -12.52 -10.08
C SER A 4 -82.12 -12.10 -8.60
N SER A 5 -80.97 -11.98 -7.93
CA SER A 5 -79.55 -12.27 -8.22
C SER A 5 -78.71 -12.03 -6.95
N ARG A 6 -77.58 -12.75 -6.84
CA ARG A 6 -76.25 -12.33 -6.32
C ARG A 6 -75.90 -12.25 -4.81
N PHE A 7 -74.80 -12.98 -4.54
CA PHE A 7 -73.68 -12.79 -3.61
C PHE A 7 -73.79 -13.07 -2.09
N GLY A 8 -73.04 -14.10 -1.67
CA GLY A 8 -71.91 -13.93 -0.74
C GLY A 8 -72.05 -14.54 0.65
N ARG A 9 -71.47 -15.73 0.88
CA ARG A 9 -71.09 -16.24 2.22
C ARG A 9 -69.84 -17.14 2.16
N PRO A 10 -69.06 -17.22 3.26
CA PRO A 10 -67.60 -17.28 3.23
C PRO A 10 -67.06 -18.72 3.33
N PHE A 11 -65.89 -18.95 2.73
CA PHE A 11 -65.07 -20.14 3.00
C PHE A 11 -63.96 -19.76 3.98
N SER A 12 -64.02 -20.34 5.18
CA SER A 12 -62.95 -20.37 6.16
C SER A 12 -61.76 -21.15 5.60
N ALA A 13 -60.61 -20.52 5.45
CA ALA A 13 -59.35 -21.20 5.18
C ALA A 13 -58.51 -21.20 6.47
N ALA A 14 -58.24 -22.40 6.98
CA ALA A 14 -57.38 -22.65 8.12
C ALA A 14 -55.94 -22.20 7.83
N VAL A 15 -55.36 -21.40 8.72
CA VAL A 15 -53.94 -21.05 8.70
C VAL A 15 -53.17 -22.20 9.36
N ALA A 16 -52.49 -23.01 8.56
CA ALA A 16 -51.47 -23.92 9.05
C ALA A 16 -50.18 -23.12 9.28
N ALA A 17 -49.83 -22.89 10.54
CA ALA A 17 -48.54 -22.34 10.92
C ALA A 17 -47.45 -23.40 10.76
N ALA A 18 -46.66 -23.33 9.68
CA ALA A 18 -45.43 -24.09 9.55
C ALA A 18 -44.34 -23.41 10.38
N ILE A 19 -44.04 -23.97 11.56
CA ILE A 19 -42.87 -23.60 12.35
C ILE A 19 -41.64 -24.18 11.64
N LEU A 20 -40.87 -23.32 10.98
CA LEU A 20 -39.57 -23.67 10.43
C LEU A 20 -38.56 -23.72 11.59
N VAL A 21 -38.32 -24.90 12.14
CA VAL A 21 -37.19 -25.14 13.04
C VAL A 21 -35.93 -25.17 12.17
N VAL A 22 -35.22 -24.04 12.11
CA VAL A 22 -33.85 -24.00 11.59
C VAL A 22 -32.97 -24.71 12.61
N ALA A 23 -32.63 -25.97 12.34
CA ALA A 23 -31.55 -26.64 13.06
C ALA A 23 -30.26 -25.87 12.77
N LEU A 24 -29.80 -25.07 13.75
CA LEU A 24 -28.46 -24.51 13.77
C LEU A 24 -27.48 -25.68 13.87
N ALA A 25 -26.99 -26.15 12.73
CA ALA A 25 -25.76 -26.92 12.72
C ALA A 25 -24.68 -26.04 13.38
N PRO A 26 -23.88 -26.56 14.32
CA PRO A 26 -22.75 -25.81 14.84
C PRO A 26 -21.86 -25.43 13.65
N ALA A 27 -21.57 -24.14 13.50
CA ALA A 27 -20.58 -23.68 12.54
C ALA A 27 -19.29 -24.48 12.81
N ALA A 28 -18.82 -25.21 11.80
CA ALA A 28 -17.51 -25.83 11.86
C ALA A 28 -16.50 -24.72 12.21
N PRO A 29 -15.53 -24.96 13.12
CA PRO A 29 -14.53 -23.96 13.42
C PRO A 29 -13.85 -23.55 12.11
N SER A 30 -13.95 -22.26 11.77
CA SER A 30 -13.20 -21.68 10.67
C SER A 30 -11.72 -21.76 11.04
N VAL A 31 -11.01 -22.75 10.51
CA VAL A 31 -9.55 -22.79 10.58
C VAL A 31 -9.07 -21.62 9.72
N GLU A 32 -8.60 -20.55 10.36
CA GLU A 32 -7.91 -19.48 9.66
C GLU A 32 -6.65 -20.09 9.01
N PRO A 33 -6.38 -19.82 7.72
CA PRO A 33 -5.19 -20.34 7.08
C PRO A 33 -3.96 -19.76 7.76
N GLU A 34 -3.11 -20.65 8.27
CA GLU A 34 -1.85 -20.29 8.91
C GLU A 34 -0.85 -19.73 7.87
N PRO A 35 0.03 -18.80 8.27
CA PRO A 35 1.10 -18.31 7.41
C PRO A 35 2.01 -19.47 6.96
N VAL A 36 2.41 -19.43 5.68
CA VAL A 36 3.31 -20.44 5.10
C VAL A 36 4.74 -19.93 5.23
N ARG A 37 5.52 -20.56 6.10
CA ARG A 37 6.93 -20.23 6.28
C ARG A 37 7.77 -20.72 5.10
N VAL A 38 8.40 -19.79 4.39
CA VAL A 38 9.41 -20.10 3.39
C VAL A 38 10.69 -20.55 4.10
N ARG A 39 11.24 -21.71 3.71
CA ARG A 39 12.56 -22.14 4.19
C ARG A 39 13.61 -21.67 3.20
N ALA A 40 14.69 -21.09 3.71
CA ALA A 40 15.78 -20.57 2.92
C ALA A 40 17.11 -21.21 3.34
N SER A 41 17.97 -21.45 2.36
CA SER A 41 19.37 -21.81 2.58
C SER A 41 20.25 -21.05 1.59
N GLU A 42 21.35 -20.50 2.07
CA GLU A 42 22.32 -19.78 1.24
C GLU A 42 23.65 -20.54 1.22
N THR A 43 24.25 -20.64 0.04
CA THR A 43 25.62 -21.13 -0.13
C THR A 43 26.44 -20.05 -0.80
N ILE A 44 27.61 -19.75 -0.23
CA ILE A 44 28.47 -18.65 -0.66
C ILE A 44 29.80 -19.20 -1.15
N HIS A 45 30.23 -18.80 -2.35
CA HIS A 45 31.55 -19.12 -2.85
C HIS A 45 32.07 -18.08 -3.85
N ALA A 46 33.35 -18.16 -4.20
CA ALA A 46 33.93 -17.36 -5.27
C ALA A 46 33.72 -18.10 -6.60
N VAL A 47 33.49 -17.36 -7.67
CA VAL A 47 33.29 -17.91 -9.02
C VAL A 47 34.30 -17.27 -9.95
N ASP A 48 35.19 -18.09 -10.52
CA ASP A 48 36.10 -17.71 -11.59
C ASP A 48 35.85 -18.66 -12.76
N GLY A 49 35.13 -18.18 -13.78
CA GLY A 49 34.61 -18.99 -14.87
C GLY A 49 33.33 -19.75 -14.49
N ALA A 50 33.41 -20.79 -13.66
CA ALA A 50 32.24 -21.57 -13.24
C ALA A 50 32.41 -22.25 -11.87
N HIS A 51 31.31 -22.41 -11.13
CA HIS A 51 31.28 -23.17 -9.88
C HIS A 51 29.93 -23.88 -9.67
N ASP A 52 29.95 -25.06 -9.06
CA ASP A 52 28.78 -25.89 -8.80
C ASP A 52 28.33 -25.78 -7.33
N PHE A 53 27.15 -25.24 -7.11
CA PHE A 53 26.54 -25.08 -5.79
C PHE A 53 25.53 -26.19 -5.53
N ALA A 54 25.74 -26.96 -4.46
CA ALA A 54 24.75 -27.92 -3.99
C ALA A 54 23.59 -27.18 -3.28
N ILE A 55 22.35 -27.55 -3.60
CA ILE A 55 21.14 -27.00 -2.98
C ILE A 55 20.23 -28.14 -2.49
N SER A 56 19.28 -27.81 -1.62
CA SER A 56 18.23 -28.77 -1.26
C SER A 56 17.41 -29.13 -2.48
N SER A 57 17.18 -30.43 -2.72
CA SER A 57 16.28 -30.90 -3.79
C SER A 57 14.82 -30.53 -3.56
N SER A 58 14.47 -30.07 -2.35
CA SER A 58 13.16 -29.51 -2.02
C SER A 58 13.01 -28.05 -2.43
N ALA A 59 14.05 -27.41 -2.96
CA ALA A 59 13.98 -26.03 -3.42
C ALA A 59 12.93 -25.92 -4.54
N THR A 60 12.08 -24.91 -4.39
CA THR A 60 11.08 -24.49 -5.39
C THR A 60 11.60 -23.34 -6.25
N HIS A 61 12.50 -22.52 -5.67
CA HIS A 61 13.08 -21.36 -6.33
C HIS A 61 14.55 -21.22 -5.95
N VAL A 62 15.34 -20.64 -6.85
CA VAL A 62 16.70 -20.19 -6.56
C VAL A 62 16.90 -18.75 -7.00
N ALA A 63 17.74 -18.01 -6.29
CA ALA A 63 18.22 -16.71 -6.71
C ALA A 63 19.73 -16.64 -6.57
N ILE A 64 20.37 -15.87 -7.43
CA ILE A 64 21.81 -15.66 -7.43
C ILE A 64 22.05 -14.18 -7.18
N HIS A 65 22.90 -13.85 -6.22
CA HIS A 65 23.35 -12.48 -6.00
C HIS A 65 24.84 -12.46 -5.70
N TRP A 66 25.51 -11.34 -5.98
CA TRP A 66 26.95 -11.25 -5.86
C TRP A 66 27.44 -9.86 -5.46
N ALA A 67 28.61 -9.83 -4.82
CA ALA A 67 29.25 -8.61 -4.35
C ALA A 67 30.24 -8.06 -5.36
N GLY A 68 30.14 -6.75 -5.65
CA GLY A 68 31.02 -6.06 -6.58
C GLY A 68 30.80 -6.49 -8.04
N GLN A 69 31.52 -5.88 -8.97
CA GLN A 69 31.40 -6.18 -10.41
C GLN A 69 29.93 -6.18 -10.92
N PRO A 70 29.18 -5.07 -10.77
CA PRO A 70 27.76 -5.03 -11.15
C PRO A 70 27.52 -5.19 -12.66
N SER A 71 28.57 -5.10 -13.48
CA SER A 71 28.53 -5.34 -14.93
C SER A 71 28.96 -6.75 -15.33
N ALA A 72 29.13 -7.67 -14.37
CA ALA A 72 29.41 -9.07 -14.65
C ALA A 72 28.21 -9.73 -15.33
N ALA A 73 28.49 -10.52 -16.36
CA ALA A 73 27.48 -11.38 -16.98
C ALA A 73 27.47 -12.71 -16.25
N VAL A 74 26.38 -12.99 -15.55
CA VAL A 74 26.16 -14.24 -14.81
C VAL A 74 25.14 -15.09 -15.55
N SER A 75 25.41 -16.37 -15.67
CA SER A 75 24.47 -17.36 -16.20
C SER A 75 24.44 -18.60 -15.32
N VAL A 76 23.37 -19.37 -15.42
CA VAL A 76 23.20 -20.59 -14.62
C VAL A 76 22.81 -21.78 -15.48
N SER A 77 23.31 -22.95 -15.09
CA SER A 77 22.84 -24.23 -15.57
C SER A 77 22.33 -25.06 -14.40
N LEU A 78 21.18 -25.70 -14.58
CA LEU A 78 20.50 -26.45 -13.53
C LEU A 78 20.72 -27.95 -13.73
N SER A 79 20.93 -28.69 -12.64
CA SER A 79 21.08 -30.15 -12.67
C SER A 79 20.33 -30.83 -11.52
N LYS A 80 19.70 -31.98 -11.82
CA LYS A 80 19.05 -32.83 -10.82
C LYS A 80 20.01 -33.84 -10.17
N ASP A 81 21.13 -34.15 -10.84
CA ASP A 81 22.07 -35.22 -10.46
C ASP A 81 23.54 -34.77 -10.38
N GLY A 82 23.83 -33.50 -10.70
CA GLY A 82 25.18 -32.95 -10.75
C GLY A 82 26.01 -33.43 -11.95
N ARG A 83 25.41 -34.15 -12.90
CA ARG A 83 26.11 -34.72 -14.07
C ARG A 83 25.59 -34.13 -15.37
N VAL A 84 24.28 -34.07 -15.53
CA VAL A 84 23.63 -33.50 -16.71
C VAL A 84 23.11 -32.12 -16.37
N PHE A 85 23.56 -31.12 -17.10
CA PHE A 85 23.20 -29.72 -16.90
C PHE A 85 22.35 -29.21 -18.06
N SER A 86 21.41 -28.32 -17.75
CA SER A 86 20.71 -27.54 -18.77
C SER A 86 21.70 -26.62 -19.52
N GLU A 87 21.28 -26.17 -20.71
CA GLU A 87 21.97 -25.05 -21.36
C GLU A 87 22.08 -23.84 -20.41
N PRO A 88 23.19 -23.10 -20.43
CA PRO A 88 23.34 -21.89 -19.63
C PRO A 88 22.27 -20.85 -19.98
N ALA A 89 21.54 -20.40 -18.97
CA ALA A 89 20.58 -19.31 -19.09
C ALA A 89 21.13 -18.05 -18.39
N PRO A 90 21.04 -16.86 -19.01
CA PRO A 90 21.48 -15.63 -18.36
C PRO A 90 20.62 -15.33 -17.12
N VAL A 91 21.26 -14.83 -16.06
CA VAL A 91 20.58 -14.28 -14.88
C VAL A 91 20.29 -12.80 -15.17
N GLU A 92 19.03 -12.40 -15.13
CA GLU A 92 18.66 -10.99 -15.32
C GLU A 92 18.89 -10.23 -14.01
N VAL A 93 19.61 -9.11 -14.06
CA VAL A 93 19.85 -8.27 -12.88
C VAL A 93 18.59 -7.47 -12.54
N ASP A 94 18.16 -7.53 -11.28
CA ASP A 94 17.08 -6.72 -10.75
C ASP A 94 17.48 -5.23 -10.75
N ALA A 95 16.77 -4.43 -11.55
CA ALA A 95 17.03 -3.00 -11.71
C ALA A 95 16.66 -2.18 -10.46
N ASP A 96 15.82 -2.72 -9.58
CA ASP A 96 15.37 -2.05 -8.36
C ASP A 96 16.14 -2.48 -7.11
N GLY A 97 16.83 -3.63 -7.17
CA GLY A 97 17.47 -4.31 -6.03
C GLY A 97 18.84 -3.81 -5.57
N GLU A 98 19.28 -2.61 -5.96
CA GLU A 98 20.66 -2.19 -5.64
C GLU A 98 20.79 -1.52 -4.25
N GLY A 99 21.62 -2.12 -3.40
CA GLY A 99 22.11 -1.53 -2.14
C GLY A 99 23.39 -2.22 -1.65
N GLY A 100 24.32 -1.46 -1.08
CA GLY A 100 25.50 -2.01 -0.39
C GLY A 100 26.60 -2.64 -1.27
N GLY A 101 26.56 -2.44 -2.60
CA GLY A 101 27.53 -3.02 -3.53
C GLY A 101 27.24 -4.46 -3.95
N GLU A 102 26.03 -4.95 -3.68
CA GLU A 102 25.50 -6.24 -4.17
C GLU A 102 24.64 -6.05 -5.42
N SER A 103 24.71 -7.03 -6.32
CA SER A 103 23.84 -7.19 -7.47
C SER A 103 22.95 -8.41 -7.27
N TYR A 104 21.65 -8.25 -7.46
CA TYR A 104 20.65 -9.29 -7.24
C TYR A 104 20.10 -9.76 -8.58
N GLY A 105 20.08 -11.07 -8.79
CA GLY A 105 19.49 -11.70 -9.97
C GLY A 105 18.00 -11.97 -9.84
N ASP A 106 17.40 -12.41 -10.93
CA ASP A 106 16.02 -12.86 -10.98
C ASP A 106 15.79 -14.16 -10.20
N LEU A 107 14.53 -14.37 -9.81
CA LEU A 107 14.10 -15.56 -9.08
C LEU A 107 13.72 -16.67 -10.07
N ILE A 108 14.46 -17.78 -10.04
CA ILE A 108 14.35 -18.88 -11.00
C ILE A 108 13.57 -20.03 -10.35
N GLY A 109 12.43 -20.39 -10.94
CA GLY A 109 11.66 -21.56 -10.50
C GLY A 109 12.37 -22.87 -10.86
N VAL A 110 12.51 -23.77 -9.88
CA VAL A 110 13.20 -25.06 -10.03
C VAL A 110 12.33 -26.22 -9.55
N ASP A 111 12.59 -27.42 -10.07
CA ASP A 111 11.87 -28.65 -9.69
C ASP A 111 12.84 -29.83 -9.60
N GLY A 112 13.11 -30.29 -8.37
CA GLY A 112 14.03 -31.39 -8.09
C GLY A 112 15.48 -31.12 -8.49
N VAL A 113 15.85 -29.84 -8.66
CA VAL A 113 17.24 -29.42 -8.90
C VAL A 113 18.02 -29.57 -7.60
N SER A 114 19.20 -30.19 -7.67
CA SER A 114 20.09 -30.39 -6.52
C SER A 114 21.42 -29.68 -6.69
N VAL A 115 21.76 -29.27 -7.92
CA VAL A 115 23.00 -28.53 -8.23
C VAL A 115 22.70 -27.37 -9.17
N VAL A 116 23.22 -26.19 -8.83
CA VAL A 116 23.21 -24.99 -9.68
C VAL A 116 24.66 -24.68 -10.07
N ARG A 117 24.98 -24.78 -11.35
CA ARG A 117 26.24 -24.29 -11.88
C ARG A 117 26.09 -22.81 -12.19
N VAL A 118 26.86 -21.96 -11.51
CA VAL A 118 26.94 -20.53 -11.81
C VAL A 118 28.16 -20.30 -12.68
N LEU A 119 27.96 -19.62 -13.82
CA LEU A 119 29.02 -19.19 -14.71
C LEU A 119 29.12 -17.67 -14.68
N ALA A 120 30.35 -17.15 -14.68
CA ALA A 120 30.62 -15.71 -14.70
C ALA A 120 31.67 -15.39 -15.76
N ASP A 121 31.47 -14.29 -16.50
CA ASP A 121 32.42 -13.80 -17.52
C ASP A 121 33.71 -13.23 -16.92
N ARG A 122 33.74 -13.01 -15.60
CA ARG A 122 34.88 -12.48 -14.85
C ARG A 122 34.88 -12.99 -13.41
N PRO A 123 36.01 -12.92 -12.70
CA PRO A 123 36.09 -13.35 -11.30
C PRO A 123 35.14 -12.57 -10.39
N LEU A 124 34.32 -13.31 -9.64
CA LEU A 124 33.42 -12.81 -8.59
C LEU A 124 33.86 -13.38 -7.25
N ALA A 125 34.30 -12.51 -6.33
CA ALA A 125 34.85 -12.94 -5.05
C ALA A 125 33.80 -13.52 -4.09
N ARG A 126 32.53 -13.10 -4.25
CA ARG A 126 31.42 -13.55 -3.42
C ARG A 126 30.16 -13.65 -4.27
N VAL A 127 29.77 -14.88 -4.57
CA VAL A 127 28.49 -15.25 -5.17
C VAL A 127 27.71 -16.06 -4.15
N THR A 128 26.45 -15.70 -3.94
CA THR A 128 25.52 -16.42 -3.09
C THR A 128 24.44 -17.06 -3.96
N VAL A 129 24.25 -18.36 -3.79
CA VAL A 129 23.07 -19.09 -4.29
C VAL A 129 22.10 -19.25 -3.13
N LEU A 130 20.98 -18.56 -3.22
CA LEU A 130 19.83 -18.70 -2.33
C LEU A 130 18.92 -19.79 -2.90
N ALA A 131 18.59 -20.80 -2.09
CA ALA A 131 17.56 -21.79 -2.40
C ALA A 131 16.37 -21.62 -1.46
N LEU A 132 15.16 -21.55 -2.03
CA LEU A 132 13.90 -21.32 -1.31
C LEU A 132 12.96 -22.50 -1.50
N ASP A 133 12.48 -23.05 -0.40
CA ASP A 133 11.29 -23.89 -0.35
C ASP A 133 10.10 -23.04 0.10
N ALA A 134 9.31 -22.59 -0.88
CA ALA A 134 8.09 -21.83 -0.69
C ALA A 134 6.84 -22.70 -0.87
N SER A 135 7.00 -24.02 -0.83
CA SER A 135 5.89 -24.96 -0.92
C SER A 135 4.89 -24.75 0.21
N GLY A 136 3.63 -24.97 -0.11
CA GLY A 136 2.52 -24.73 0.80
C GLY A 136 1.22 -25.08 0.12
N PRO A 137 0.12 -25.14 0.88
CA PRO A 137 -1.19 -25.38 0.31
C PRO A 137 -1.52 -24.31 -0.75
N ASP A 138 -2.33 -24.71 -1.73
CA ASP A 138 -2.94 -23.74 -2.62
C ASP A 138 -3.77 -22.74 -1.80
N PRO A 139 -3.85 -21.48 -2.25
CA PRO A 139 -4.65 -20.48 -1.57
C PRO A 139 -6.07 -21.00 -1.39
N LEU A 140 -6.55 -21.05 -0.14
CA LEU A 140 -7.97 -21.24 0.08
C LEU A 140 -8.68 -19.99 -0.42
N PRO A 141 -9.71 -20.09 -1.27
CA PRO A 141 -10.57 -18.97 -1.58
C PRO A 141 -11.38 -18.64 -0.31
N LEU A 142 -10.76 -17.94 0.64
CA LEU A 142 -11.46 -17.36 1.77
C LEU A 142 -12.42 -16.31 1.23
N GLY A 143 -13.70 -16.66 1.14
CA GLY A 143 -14.78 -15.70 1.00
C GLY A 143 -14.74 -14.87 -0.28
N LEU A 144 -14.57 -15.49 -1.45
CA LEU A 144 -15.22 -14.94 -2.65
C LEU A 144 -16.73 -15.12 -2.47
N SER A 145 -17.37 -14.26 -1.68
CA SER A 145 -18.77 -13.98 -1.97
C SER A 145 -18.76 -13.48 -3.41
N ALA A 146 -19.41 -14.20 -4.31
CA ALA A 146 -19.69 -13.74 -5.66
C ALA A 146 -20.61 -12.51 -5.55
N GLN A 147 -20.04 -11.39 -5.13
CA GLN A 147 -20.64 -10.10 -5.40
C GLN A 147 -20.56 -9.97 -6.90
N ALA A 148 -21.68 -9.62 -7.53
CA ALA A 148 -21.73 -9.41 -8.96
C ALA A 148 -20.61 -8.43 -9.36
N GLU A 149 -19.57 -8.95 -10.05
CA GLU A 149 -18.46 -8.14 -10.54
C GLU A 149 -19.03 -7.13 -11.54
N GLY A 150 -19.08 -5.85 -11.15
CA GLY A 150 -19.24 -4.75 -12.08
C GLY A 150 -17.94 -4.49 -12.82
N LEU A 151 -18.01 -3.89 -14.01
CA LEU A 151 -16.85 -3.66 -14.88
C LEU A 151 -15.79 -2.73 -14.28
N THR A 152 -16.16 -1.96 -13.27
CA THR A 152 -15.27 -1.07 -12.51
C THR A 152 -15.29 -1.38 -11.02
N THR A 153 -15.88 -2.50 -10.59
CA THR A 153 -15.75 -2.96 -9.21
C THR A 153 -14.40 -3.63 -9.04
N MET A 154 -13.86 -3.60 -7.83
CA MET A 154 -12.60 -4.27 -7.55
C MET A 154 -12.70 -5.75 -7.92
N PRO A 155 -11.81 -6.29 -8.76
CA PRO A 155 -11.84 -7.71 -9.08
C PRO A 155 -11.54 -8.54 -7.84
N GLY A 156 -11.87 -9.83 -7.87
CA GLY A 156 -11.48 -10.77 -6.81
C GLY A 156 -9.96 -10.78 -6.62
N VAL A 157 -9.50 -10.48 -5.40
CA VAL A 157 -8.08 -10.49 -5.01
C VAL A 157 -7.88 -11.48 -3.88
N ILE A 158 -6.90 -12.37 -4.06
CA ILE A 158 -6.40 -13.28 -3.05
C ILE A 158 -5.59 -12.44 -2.06
N SER A 159 -6.09 -12.31 -0.83
CA SER A 159 -5.43 -11.54 0.21
C SER A 159 -4.13 -12.18 0.66
N ARG A 160 -3.29 -11.39 1.34
CA ARG A 160 -2.05 -11.84 1.99
C ARG A 160 -2.25 -13.08 2.86
N LEU A 161 -3.29 -13.06 3.69
CA LEU A 161 -3.69 -14.21 4.49
C LEU A 161 -4.03 -15.43 3.61
N ALA A 162 -4.79 -15.24 2.55
CA ALA A 162 -5.27 -16.34 1.70
C ALA A 162 -4.14 -17.01 0.90
N TRP A 163 -3.11 -16.28 0.45
CA TRP A 163 -1.95 -16.88 -0.21
C TRP A 163 -0.84 -17.34 0.76
N GLY A 164 -1.04 -17.14 2.07
CA GLY A 164 -0.15 -17.62 3.12
C GLY A 164 1.05 -16.72 3.38
N ALA A 165 0.87 -15.40 3.31
CA ALA A 165 1.90 -14.43 3.67
C ALA A 165 2.37 -14.61 5.12
N ASP A 166 3.69 -14.68 5.33
CA ASP A 166 4.27 -14.60 6.66
C ASP A 166 4.49 -13.13 7.04
N GLU A 167 3.50 -12.52 7.69
CA GLU A 167 3.54 -11.11 8.09
C GLU A 167 4.70 -10.76 9.02
N SER A 168 5.31 -11.75 9.69
CA SER A 168 6.46 -11.50 10.56
C SER A 168 7.68 -10.99 9.79
N LEU A 169 7.78 -11.30 8.49
CA LEU A 169 8.89 -10.85 7.64
C LEU A 169 8.87 -9.33 7.41
N ARG A 170 7.75 -8.62 7.71
CA ARG A 170 7.69 -7.16 7.62
C ARG A 170 8.34 -6.44 8.79
N PHE A 171 8.57 -7.13 9.89
CA PHE A 171 9.01 -6.54 11.14
C PHE A 171 10.45 -6.90 11.44
N ASP A 172 11.16 -6.00 12.10
CA ASP A 172 12.47 -6.29 12.66
C ASP A 172 12.33 -7.00 14.02
N PRO A 173 13.43 -7.46 14.65
CA PRO A 173 13.38 -8.10 15.96
C PRO A 173 12.86 -7.19 17.09
N ALA A 174 12.84 -5.87 16.91
CA ALA A 174 12.28 -4.91 17.86
C ALA A 174 10.75 -4.75 17.70
N GLY A 175 10.17 -5.29 16.63
CA GLY A 175 8.76 -5.21 16.31
C GLY A 175 8.39 -3.99 15.47
N ASP A 176 9.37 -3.25 14.94
CA ASP A 176 9.14 -2.12 14.06
C ASP A 176 9.01 -2.59 12.60
N GLU A 177 8.14 -1.96 11.80
CA GLU A 177 8.06 -2.24 10.36
C GLU A 177 9.40 -1.87 9.70
N GLN A 178 10.10 -2.84 9.12
CA GLN A 178 11.38 -2.63 8.43
C GLN A 178 11.24 -1.64 7.27
N TRP A 179 10.05 -1.61 6.65
CA TRP A 179 9.70 -0.64 5.63
C TRP A 179 8.33 -0.04 5.91
N PRO A 180 8.32 1.09 6.65
CA PRO A 180 7.09 1.80 6.99
C PRO A 180 6.30 2.20 5.74
N ARG A 181 4.98 2.21 5.89
CA ARG A 181 4.06 2.55 4.81
C ARG A 181 4.00 4.05 4.59
N GLU A 182 4.18 4.46 3.34
CA GLU A 182 3.94 5.83 2.88
C GLU A 182 2.81 5.83 1.87
N TYR A 183 2.03 6.91 1.83
CA TYR A 183 0.84 6.99 0.98
C TYR A 183 0.85 8.27 0.16
N PHE A 184 0.51 8.13 -1.13
CA PHE A 184 0.51 9.25 -2.06
C PHE A 184 -0.72 9.22 -2.99
N PRO A 185 -1.20 10.38 -3.47
CA PRO A 185 -2.16 10.42 -4.56
C PRO A 185 -1.61 9.65 -5.77
N LEU A 186 -2.39 8.70 -6.28
CA LEU A 186 -1.95 7.87 -7.40
C LEU A 186 -1.99 8.67 -8.71
N GLN A 187 -0.89 8.64 -9.46
CA GLN A 187 -0.74 9.36 -10.72
C GLN A 187 -0.60 8.40 -11.91
N LYS A 188 0.08 7.26 -11.73
CA LYS A 188 0.43 6.34 -12.82
C LYS A 188 0.30 4.87 -12.39
N LEU A 189 -0.06 4.01 -13.35
CA LEU A 189 -0.10 2.55 -13.20
C LEU A 189 1.06 1.96 -14.01
N VAL A 190 1.87 1.10 -13.38
CA VAL A 190 3.08 0.54 -13.99
C VAL A 190 2.94 -0.98 -14.08
N VAL A 191 2.98 -1.50 -15.30
CA VAL A 191 2.88 -2.94 -15.58
C VAL A 191 4.28 -3.53 -15.62
N HIS A 192 4.44 -4.64 -14.90
CA HIS A 192 5.68 -5.41 -14.75
C HIS A 192 5.48 -6.84 -15.23
N HIS A 193 6.58 -7.51 -15.53
CA HIS A 193 6.68 -8.97 -15.41
C HIS A 193 7.58 -9.31 -14.23
N THR A 194 7.50 -10.51 -13.69
CA THR A 194 8.44 -10.95 -12.64
C THR A 194 9.71 -11.59 -13.20
N ALA A 195 9.82 -11.67 -14.53
CA ALA A 195 10.89 -12.36 -15.27
C ALA A 195 11.05 -13.86 -14.96
N GLY A 196 10.17 -14.43 -14.14
CA GLY A 196 10.23 -15.83 -13.74
C GLY A 196 9.71 -16.83 -14.78
N ARG A 197 9.59 -18.08 -14.33
CA ARG A 197 9.07 -19.21 -15.11
C ARG A 197 7.63 -18.97 -15.58
N ASN A 198 7.37 -19.28 -16.85
CA ASN A 198 6.03 -19.44 -17.40
C ASN A 198 5.50 -20.88 -17.17
N ALA A 199 4.19 -21.12 -17.28
CA ALA A 199 3.55 -22.39 -16.93
C ALA A 199 3.92 -22.84 -15.50
N ASP A 200 3.73 -21.90 -14.57
CA ASP A 200 3.99 -22.07 -13.15
C ASP A 200 2.95 -23.01 -12.52
N PRO A 201 3.37 -24.17 -11.97
CA PRO A 201 2.47 -25.14 -11.37
C PRO A 201 1.97 -24.70 -9.99
N ASN A 202 2.63 -23.74 -9.33
CA ASN A 202 2.21 -23.21 -8.03
C ASN A 202 2.48 -21.69 -7.91
N PRO A 203 1.63 -20.85 -8.52
CA PRO A 203 1.79 -19.40 -8.46
C PRO A 203 1.79 -18.80 -7.06
N ALA A 204 1.14 -19.44 -6.09
CA ALA A 204 1.16 -18.96 -4.71
C ALA A 204 2.53 -19.18 -4.04
N ALA A 205 3.20 -20.29 -4.34
CA ALA A 205 4.58 -20.51 -3.91
C ALA A 205 5.52 -19.46 -4.52
N THR A 206 5.32 -19.09 -5.79
CA THR A 206 6.07 -18.03 -6.45
C THR A 206 5.84 -16.67 -5.79
N VAL A 207 4.61 -16.30 -5.45
CA VAL A 207 4.31 -15.06 -4.71
C VAL A 207 5.02 -15.04 -3.35
N ARG A 208 5.00 -16.16 -2.60
CA ARG A 208 5.71 -16.30 -1.32
C ARG A 208 7.23 -16.19 -1.48
N ALA A 209 7.78 -16.79 -2.52
CA ALA A 209 9.21 -16.74 -2.80
C ALA A 209 9.66 -15.31 -3.18
N ILE A 210 8.88 -14.59 -4.01
CA ILE A 210 9.10 -13.16 -4.32
C ILE A 210 9.03 -12.34 -3.03
N TYR A 211 8.01 -12.58 -2.19
CA TYR A 211 7.87 -11.87 -0.91
C TYR A 211 9.10 -12.07 -0.02
N TYR A 212 9.55 -13.32 0.19
CA TYR A 212 10.74 -13.60 0.97
C TYR A 212 11.99 -12.94 0.36
N TYR A 213 12.14 -13.04 -0.95
CA TYR A 213 13.29 -12.48 -1.65
C TYR A 213 13.37 -10.96 -1.48
N HIS A 214 12.25 -10.25 -1.65
CA HIS A 214 12.21 -8.79 -1.49
C HIS A 214 12.37 -8.40 -0.01
N ALA A 215 11.59 -9.02 0.88
CA ALA A 215 11.54 -8.61 2.28
C ALA A 215 12.84 -8.93 3.03
N VAL A 216 13.39 -10.14 2.82
CA VAL A 216 14.51 -10.68 3.58
C VAL A 216 15.83 -10.55 2.82
N THR A 217 15.90 -11.10 1.61
CA THR A 217 17.17 -11.16 0.87
C THR A 217 17.61 -9.78 0.38
N GLN A 218 16.71 -9.03 -0.26
CA GLN A 218 16.97 -7.64 -0.67
C GLN A 218 16.78 -6.63 0.47
N ARG A 219 16.27 -7.07 1.62
CA ARG A 219 16.06 -6.28 2.85
C ARG A 219 15.11 -5.11 2.68
N TRP A 220 14.12 -5.24 1.80
CA TRP A 220 13.11 -4.20 1.62
C TRP A 220 12.05 -4.23 2.70
N GLY A 221 11.88 -5.32 3.46
CA GLY A 221 10.83 -5.42 4.47
C GLY A 221 9.41 -5.69 3.94
N ASP A 222 9.16 -5.70 2.62
CA ASP A 222 7.93 -6.26 2.04
C ASP A 222 8.07 -6.52 0.53
N ILE A 223 7.06 -7.15 -0.06
CA ILE A 223 6.95 -7.29 -1.51
C ILE A 223 6.74 -5.93 -2.19
N GLY A 224 7.43 -5.70 -3.31
CA GLY A 224 7.51 -4.40 -3.97
C GLY A 224 6.29 -4.02 -4.82
N TYR A 225 5.54 -5.01 -5.30
CA TYR A 225 4.36 -4.79 -6.15
C TYR A 225 3.10 -4.57 -5.32
N ALA A 226 2.18 -3.73 -5.81
CA ALA A 226 0.86 -3.60 -5.20
C ALA A 226 0.01 -4.85 -5.42
N TYR A 227 0.09 -5.43 -6.63
CA TYR A 227 -0.61 -6.65 -7.01
C TYR A 227 0.27 -7.54 -7.88
N LEU A 228 0.00 -8.84 -7.84
CA LEU A 228 0.56 -9.81 -8.78
C LEU A 228 -0.55 -10.57 -9.51
N ILE A 229 -0.32 -10.98 -10.75
CA ILE A 229 -1.32 -11.69 -11.56
C ILE A 229 -0.68 -12.92 -12.21
N ASP A 230 -1.29 -14.09 -12.00
CA ASP A 230 -0.80 -15.34 -12.58
C ASP A 230 -1.38 -15.66 -13.96
N GLU A 231 -0.89 -16.74 -14.59
CA GLU A 231 -1.38 -17.21 -15.89
C GLU A 231 -2.85 -17.64 -15.90
N ALA A 232 -3.44 -17.97 -14.75
CA ALA A 232 -4.87 -18.28 -14.62
C ALA A 232 -5.74 -17.03 -14.42
N GLY A 233 -5.12 -15.85 -14.30
CA GLY A 233 -5.80 -14.58 -14.04
C GLY A 233 -6.18 -14.37 -12.57
N ARG A 234 -5.64 -15.15 -11.64
CA ARG A 234 -5.80 -14.88 -10.21
C ARG A 234 -4.96 -13.65 -9.84
N ILE A 235 -5.55 -12.73 -9.09
CA ILE A 235 -4.90 -11.51 -8.62
C ILE A 235 -4.54 -11.70 -7.16
N TYR A 236 -3.29 -11.43 -6.80
CA TYR A 236 -2.75 -11.53 -5.45
C TYR A 236 -2.50 -10.13 -4.88
N GLU A 237 -2.88 -9.92 -3.63
CA GLU A 237 -2.47 -8.77 -2.85
C GLU A 237 -0.95 -8.81 -2.63
N GLY A 238 -0.25 -7.73 -3.01
CA GLY A 238 1.18 -7.57 -2.78
C GLY A 238 1.45 -6.74 -1.52
N ARG A 239 2.05 -5.56 -1.69
CA ARG A 239 2.51 -4.63 -0.64
C ARG A 239 1.40 -4.40 0.37
N TYR A 240 1.71 -4.65 1.65
CA TYR A 240 0.75 -4.44 2.72
C TYR A 240 0.42 -2.95 2.85
N ALA A 241 -0.85 -2.60 2.62
CA ALA A 241 -1.35 -1.24 2.85
C ALA A 241 -1.90 -1.10 4.27
N ARG A 242 -2.88 -1.92 4.64
CA ARG A 242 -3.53 -1.85 5.95
C ARG A 242 -4.30 -3.12 6.20
N ASP A 243 -4.79 -3.28 7.42
CA ASP A 243 -5.76 -4.32 7.71
C ASP A 243 -7.05 -4.06 6.94
N PHE A 244 -7.46 -5.10 6.21
CA PHE A 244 -8.77 -5.19 5.59
C PHE A 244 -9.64 -6.06 6.50
N TRP A 245 -10.85 -5.60 6.83
CA TRP A 245 -11.81 -6.43 7.58
C TRP A 245 -12.14 -7.69 6.77
N ASN A 246 -12.53 -8.78 7.44
CA ASN A 246 -12.79 -10.07 6.79
C ASN A 246 -13.89 -9.96 5.71
N GLY A 247 -13.50 -10.00 4.43
CA GLY A 247 -14.40 -9.85 3.28
C GLY A 247 -14.25 -8.54 2.49
N ALA A 248 -13.41 -7.60 2.93
CA ALA A 248 -13.01 -6.46 2.11
C ALA A 248 -11.96 -6.87 1.07
N SER A 249 -12.11 -6.36 -0.15
CA SER A 249 -11.09 -6.51 -1.18
C SER A 249 -9.86 -5.63 -0.85
N PRO A 250 -8.61 -6.16 -0.94
CA PRO A 250 -7.39 -5.40 -0.66
C PRO A 250 -7.07 -4.28 -1.65
N THR A 251 -7.46 -3.03 -1.35
CA THR A 251 -7.43 -1.89 -2.28
C THR A 251 -6.06 -1.20 -2.46
N SER A 252 -5.00 -1.68 -1.80
CA SER A 252 -3.64 -1.09 -1.87
C SER A 252 -3.60 0.41 -1.54
N ASP A 253 -4.51 0.88 -0.67
CA ASP A 253 -4.60 2.27 -0.23
C ASP A 253 -4.94 2.41 1.25
N ASN A 254 -4.78 3.63 1.77
CA ASN A 254 -5.30 3.99 3.08
C ASN A 254 -6.79 4.37 3.03
N LEU A 255 -7.37 4.65 4.20
CA LEU A 255 -8.77 5.08 4.32
C LEU A 255 -9.10 6.39 3.61
N ALA A 256 -8.09 7.23 3.33
CA ALA A 256 -8.24 8.49 2.61
C ALA A 256 -8.14 8.32 1.08
N GLY A 257 -7.93 7.09 0.59
CA GLY A 257 -7.81 6.80 -0.85
C GLY A 257 -6.47 7.21 -1.45
N ALA A 258 -5.41 7.36 -0.64
CA ALA A 258 -4.03 7.49 -1.14
C ALA A 258 -3.39 6.11 -1.22
N ALA A 259 -2.73 5.80 -2.34
CA ALA A 259 -2.13 4.49 -2.60
C ALA A 259 -0.84 4.30 -1.79
N VAL A 260 -0.62 3.09 -1.26
CA VAL A 260 0.64 2.75 -0.58
C VAL A 260 1.79 2.73 -1.60
N ALA A 261 2.92 3.33 -1.25
CA ALA A 261 4.13 3.27 -2.07
C ALA A 261 4.73 1.86 -2.05
N GLY A 262 4.96 1.32 -3.24
CA GLY A 262 5.67 0.06 -3.45
C GLY A 262 7.16 0.25 -3.69
N GLY A 263 7.80 -0.77 -4.25
CA GLY A 263 9.23 -0.90 -4.47
C GLY A 263 9.43 -1.61 -5.80
N HIS A 264 9.00 -0.99 -6.88
CA HIS A 264 8.90 -1.64 -8.19
C HIS A 264 9.39 -0.76 -9.35
N ALA A 265 9.72 0.50 -9.07
CA ALA A 265 10.29 1.41 -10.04
C ALA A 265 11.11 2.43 -9.26
N LYS A 266 12.37 2.10 -9.01
CA LYS A 266 13.33 2.90 -8.25
C LYS A 266 13.27 4.37 -8.70
N TYR A 267 13.13 5.29 -7.75
CA TYR A 267 12.91 6.75 -7.93
C TYR A 267 11.52 7.20 -8.41
N GLN A 268 10.61 6.30 -8.77
CA GLN A 268 9.23 6.64 -9.16
C GLN A 268 8.16 5.85 -8.38
N ASN A 269 8.56 5.12 -7.32
CA ASN A 269 7.62 4.42 -6.43
C ASN A 269 6.52 5.33 -5.84
N PRO A 270 6.82 6.52 -5.27
CA PRO A 270 5.77 7.37 -4.71
C PRO A 270 4.80 7.86 -5.80
N GLY A 271 3.50 7.69 -5.58
CA GLY A 271 2.45 8.09 -6.52
C GLY A 271 2.30 7.18 -7.74
N THR A 272 2.90 5.98 -7.73
CA THR A 272 2.66 4.94 -8.74
C THR A 272 2.24 3.62 -8.12
N MET A 273 1.59 2.77 -8.91
CA MET A 273 1.12 1.45 -8.49
C MET A 273 1.64 0.39 -9.47
N GLY A 274 2.49 -0.50 -8.96
CA GLY A 274 3.11 -1.59 -9.72
C GLY A 274 2.26 -2.86 -9.72
N ILE A 275 2.00 -3.42 -10.90
CA ILE A 275 1.30 -4.69 -11.10
C ILE A 275 2.26 -5.69 -11.74
N GLY A 276 2.65 -6.74 -11.00
CA GLY A 276 3.56 -7.79 -11.44
C GLY A 276 2.84 -8.94 -12.13
N MET A 277 3.01 -9.10 -13.44
CA MET A 277 2.55 -10.28 -14.16
C MET A 277 3.54 -11.44 -13.92
N LEU A 278 3.10 -12.53 -13.29
CA LEU A 278 3.97 -13.67 -13.02
C LEU A 278 4.42 -14.34 -14.33
N GLY A 279 5.73 -14.48 -14.49
CA GLY A 279 6.36 -15.09 -15.66
C GLY A 279 7.20 -14.11 -16.48
N THR A 280 7.55 -14.52 -17.70
CA THR A 280 8.34 -13.72 -18.64
C THR A 280 7.65 -13.56 -19.99
N PHE A 281 7.53 -12.30 -20.46
CA PHE A 281 6.81 -11.93 -21.67
C PHE A 281 7.72 -11.30 -22.73
N SER A 282 9.01 -11.69 -22.75
CA SER A 282 9.98 -11.26 -23.76
C SER A 282 9.77 -11.95 -25.11
N THR A 283 9.19 -13.14 -25.15
CA THR A 283 8.94 -13.89 -26.41
C THR A 283 7.55 -14.49 -26.49
N ARG A 284 6.75 -14.39 -25.42
CA ARG A 284 5.41 -14.95 -25.31
C ARG A 284 4.44 -13.89 -24.78
N ALA A 285 3.20 -13.91 -25.26
CA ALA A 285 2.13 -13.08 -24.73
C ALA A 285 1.58 -13.65 -23.40
N PRO A 286 1.07 -12.81 -22.50
CA PRO A 286 0.27 -13.30 -21.37
C PRO A 286 -0.94 -14.09 -21.86
N THR A 287 -1.41 -15.03 -21.04
CA THR A 287 -2.63 -15.78 -21.33
C THR A 287 -3.83 -14.83 -21.42
N ALA A 288 -4.90 -15.28 -22.09
CA ALA A 288 -6.14 -14.50 -22.19
C ALA A 288 -6.72 -14.18 -20.80
N ALA A 289 -6.66 -15.13 -19.86
CA ALA A 289 -7.14 -14.95 -18.49
C ALA A 289 -6.30 -13.90 -17.73
N ALA A 290 -4.97 -14.01 -17.77
CA ALA A 290 -4.07 -13.05 -17.15
C ALA A 290 -4.26 -11.63 -17.71
N ARG A 291 -4.36 -11.49 -19.04
CA ARG A 291 -4.64 -10.20 -19.67
C ARG A 291 -6.01 -9.64 -19.27
N ALA A 292 -7.05 -10.48 -19.23
CA ALA A 292 -8.38 -10.03 -18.83
C ALA A 292 -8.39 -9.50 -17.39
N SER A 293 -7.72 -10.20 -16.46
CA SER A 293 -7.58 -9.74 -15.07
C SER A 293 -6.74 -8.46 -14.96
N LEU A 294 -5.68 -8.33 -15.75
CA LEU A 294 -4.90 -7.08 -15.82
C LEU A 294 -5.77 -5.90 -16.28
N VAL A 295 -6.54 -6.06 -17.36
CA VAL A 295 -7.45 -5.01 -17.86
C VAL A 295 -8.51 -4.67 -16.80
N LYS A 296 -9.10 -5.67 -16.13
CA LYS A 296 -10.06 -5.45 -15.04
C LYS A 296 -9.46 -4.66 -13.88
N LEU A 297 -8.28 -5.05 -13.42
CA LEU A 297 -7.60 -4.39 -12.31
C LEU A 297 -7.20 -2.95 -12.67
N LEU A 298 -6.64 -2.75 -13.87
CA LEU A 298 -6.29 -1.42 -14.38
C LEU A 298 -7.53 -0.53 -14.54
N ALA A 299 -8.66 -1.06 -15.03
CA ALA A 299 -9.91 -0.32 -15.17
C ALA A 299 -10.48 0.11 -13.81
N TRP A 300 -10.48 -0.80 -12.83
CA TRP A 300 -10.85 -0.46 -11.46
C TRP A 300 -9.95 0.63 -10.88
N ALA A 301 -8.62 0.48 -10.97
CA ALA A 301 -7.68 1.45 -10.42
C ALA A 301 -7.82 2.80 -11.14
N ALA A 302 -7.84 2.81 -12.47
CA ALA A 302 -7.99 4.03 -13.25
C ALA A 302 -9.31 4.76 -12.95
N ALA A 303 -10.43 4.03 -12.81
CA ALA A 303 -11.71 4.62 -12.41
C ALA A 303 -11.70 5.15 -10.96
N ARG A 304 -11.07 4.41 -10.03
CA ARG A 304 -10.96 4.79 -8.61
C ARG A 304 -10.15 6.08 -8.41
N TYR A 305 -9.04 6.19 -9.15
CA TYR A 305 -8.07 7.28 -9.00
C TYR A 305 -8.18 8.36 -10.09
N HIS A 306 -9.22 8.31 -10.93
CA HIS A 306 -9.50 9.30 -11.99
C HIS A 306 -8.35 9.45 -13.00
N ILE A 307 -7.74 8.32 -13.38
CA ILE A 307 -6.65 8.26 -14.35
C ILE A 307 -7.22 7.96 -15.73
N ASP A 308 -7.01 8.84 -16.71
CA ASP A 308 -7.31 8.53 -18.12
C ASP A 308 -6.39 7.39 -18.61
N PRO A 309 -6.91 6.21 -18.96
CA PRO A 309 -6.07 5.08 -19.39
C PRO A 309 -5.24 5.36 -20.63
N LYS A 310 -5.76 6.17 -21.56
CA LYS A 310 -5.08 6.50 -22.82
C LYS A 310 -4.19 7.73 -22.67
N GLY A 311 -4.36 8.48 -21.59
CA GLY A 311 -3.65 9.71 -21.32
C GLY A 311 -2.15 9.52 -21.09
N SER A 312 -1.43 10.62 -21.25
CA SER A 312 -0.03 10.79 -20.87
C SER A 312 0.14 12.16 -20.26
N GLY A 313 1.05 12.30 -19.31
CA GLY A 313 1.32 13.60 -18.68
C GLY A 313 2.51 13.53 -17.75
N THR A 314 2.88 14.67 -17.19
CA THR A 314 3.97 14.78 -16.23
C THR A 314 3.65 13.97 -14.98
N TYR A 315 4.40 12.89 -14.76
CA TYR A 315 4.54 12.32 -13.43
C TYR A 315 5.44 13.24 -12.62
N VAL A 316 5.01 13.59 -11.41
CA VAL A 316 5.83 14.34 -10.45
C VAL A 316 6.03 13.47 -9.22
N ASN A 317 7.29 13.13 -8.91
CA ASN A 317 7.60 12.44 -7.68
C ASN A 317 7.28 13.36 -6.49
N PRO A 318 6.32 13.00 -5.62
CA PRO A 318 5.88 13.85 -4.51
C PRO A 318 6.94 14.04 -3.41
N VAL A 319 8.00 13.24 -3.40
CA VAL A 319 9.09 13.30 -2.41
C VAL A 319 10.27 14.11 -2.96
N THR A 320 10.67 13.87 -4.20
CA THR A 320 11.89 14.48 -4.77
C THR A 320 11.62 15.64 -5.73
N GLY A 321 10.38 15.82 -6.17
CA GLY A 321 10.01 16.80 -7.19
C GLY A 321 10.42 16.40 -8.62
N LEU A 322 11.01 15.21 -8.82
CA LEU A 322 11.39 14.71 -10.15
C LEU A 322 10.16 14.69 -11.07
N ALA A 323 10.23 15.45 -12.17
CA ALA A 323 9.15 15.56 -13.14
C ALA A 323 9.54 14.89 -14.47
N ARG A 324 8.73 13.93 -14.95
CA ARG A 324 8.95 13.27 -16.25
C ARG A 324 7.63 12.96 -16.94
N ASN A 325 7.57 13.19 -18.25
CA ASN A 325 6.41 12.78 -19.05
C ASN A 325 6.36 11.26 -19.17
N ARG A 326 5.22 10.68 -18.79
CA ARG A 326 4.98 9.23 -18.78
C ARG A 326 3.54 8.93 -19.20
N PRO A 327 3.30 7.79 -19.88
CA PRO A 327 1.94 7.30 -20.09
C PRO A 327 1.28 7.03 -18.72
N ASN A 328 -0.03 7.20 -18.64
CA ASN A 328 -0.78 6.93 -17.42
C ASN A 328 -0.81 5.43 -17.06
N ILE A 329 -0.77 4.57 -18.07
CA ILE A 329 -0.52 3.14 -17.96
C ILE A 329 0.74 2.84 -18.78
N GLY A 330 1.84 2.56 -18.11
CA GLY A 330 3.15 2.32 -18.72
C GLY A 330 3.76 0.98 -18.32
N GLY A 331 4.83 0.57 -19.00
CA GLY A 331 5.67 -0.54 -18.58
C GLY A 331 6.85 -0.05 -17.73
N HIS A 332 7.49 -0.92 -16.96
CA HIS A 332 8.66 -0.53 -16.16
C HIS A 332 9.76 0.16 -16.98
N ARG A 333 10.03 -0.30 -18.21
CA ARG A 333 10.99 0.32 -19.12
C ARG A 333 10.70 1.79 -19.48
N ASP A 334 9.48 2.28 -19.26
CA ASP A 334 9.18 3.71 -19.43
C ASP A 334 9.79 4.55 -18.29
N TYR A 335 10.14 3.92 -17.16
CA TYR A 335 10.61 4.56 -15.92
C TYR A 335 12.09 4.32 -15.65
N SER A 336 12.59 3.12 -15.97
CA SER A 336 13.95 2.65 -15.68
C SER A 336 14.58 1.98 -16.90
N ALA A 337 15.92 1.82 -16.90
CA ALA A 337 16.62 1.06 -17.92
C ALA A 337 16.49 -0.45 -17.63
N THR A 338 15.46 -1.08 -18.18
CA THR A 338 15.13 -2.50 -17.94
C THR A 338 14.43 -3.14 -19.14
N SER A 339 14.51 -4.47 -19.25
CA SER A 339 13.74 -5.30 -20.18
C SER A 339 12.26 -5.40 -19.77
N CYS A 340 11.92 -5.14 -18.52
CA CYS A 340 10.57 -5.26 -17.96
C CYS A 340 9.57 -4.30 -18.65
N PRO A 341 8.33 -4.73 -19.01
CA PRO A 341 7.65 -5.99 -18.69
C PRO A 341 7.83 -7.11 -19.74
N GLY A 342 8.95 -7.15 -20.46
CA GLY A 342 9.13 -8.00 -21.63
C GLY A 342 8.59 -7.35 -22.91
N SER A 343 9.24 -7.60 -24.05
CA SER A 343 8.95 -6.93 -25.32
C SER A 343 7.54 -7.24 -25.86
N VAL A 344 7.02 -8.45 -25.69
CA VAL A 344 5.67 -8.81 -26.18
C VAL A 344 4.60 -8.10 -25.35
N LEU A 345 4.65 -8.19 -24.02
CA LEU A 345 3.69 -7.49 -23.15
C LEU A 345 3.78 -5.97 -23.31
N TYR A 346 4.99 -5.41 -23.44
CA TYR A 346 5.17 -3.99 -23.68
C TYR A 346 4.50 -3.52 -24.99
N ALA A 347 4.67 -4.29 -26.08
CA ALA A 347 4.03 -4.00 -27.37
C ALA A 347 2.50 -4.04 -27.29
N MET A 348 1.92 -4.76 -26.33
CA MET A 348 0.48 -4.86 -26.11
C MET A 348 -0.10 -3.68 -25.31
N LEU A 349 0.72 -2.87 -24.62
CA LEU A 349 0.24 -1.79 -23.75
C LEU A 349 -0.68 -0.77 -24.44
N PRO A 350 -0.50 -0.38 -25.71
CA PRO A 350 -1.46 0.50 -26.41
C PRO A 350 -2.86 -0.13 -26.55
N GLN A 351 -2.94 -1.43 -26.85
CA GLN A 351 -4.21 -2.14 -26.93
C GLN A 351 -4.83 -2.28 -25.54
N ILE A 352 -4.03 -2.68 -24.53
CA ILE A 352 -4.49 -2.76 -23.13
C ILE A 352 -5.07 -1.43 -22.67
N ARG A 353 -4.43 -0.28 -22.96
CA ARG A 353 -4.98 1.05 -22.65
C ARG A 353 -6.33 1.30 -23.31
N SER A 354 -6.51 0.84 -24.54
CA SER A 354 -7.78 0.95 -25.27
C SER A 354 -8.86 0.05 -24.66
N ASP A 355 -8.51 -1.17 -24.25
CA ASP A 355 -9.44 -2.09 -23.58
C ASP A 355 -9.84 -1.59 -22.20
N VAL A 356 -8.90 -1.04 -21.42
CA VAL A 356 -9.16 -0.41 -20.13
C VAL A 356 -10.10 0.78 -20.31
N ALA A 357 -9.83 1.65 -21.29
CA ALA A 357 -10.73 2.77 -21.60
C ALA A 357 -12.12 2.27 -22.04
N ALA A 358 -12.22 1.22 -22.87
CA ALA A 358 -13.49 0.64 -23.27
C ALA A 358 -14.24 0.02 -22.07
N GLN A 359 -13.51 -0.57 -21.13
CA GLN A 359 -14.09 -1.14 -19.92
C GLN A 359 -14.63 -0.05 -18.98
N ILE A 360 -13.90 1.06 -18.81
CA ILE A 360 -14.38 2.24 -18.06
C ILE A 360 -15.56 2.91 -18.77
N ASN A 361 -15.46 3.11 -20.09
CA ASN A 361 -16.47 3.79 -20.92
C ASN A 361 -17.64 2.89 -21.34
N SER A 362 -17.71 1.66 -20.82
CA SER A 362 -18.75 0.71 -21.20
C SER A 362 -20.16 1.26 -20.93
N TRP A 363 -20.30 2.28 -20.06
CA TRP A 363 -21.50 3.12 -19.90
C TRP A 363 -21.14 4.61 -19.98
N ALA A 364 -21.64 5.34 -20.99
CA ALA A 364 -21.37 6.77 -21.15
C ALA A 364 -22.09 7.57 -20.03
N GLY A 365 -21.34 8.29 -19.19
CA GLY A 365 -21.93 8.91 -18.01
C GLY A 365 -21.05 9.90 -17.23
N GLU A 366 -21.68 10.54 -16.25
CA GLU A 366 -21.08 11.43 -15.26
C GLU A 366 -20.59 10.59 -14.06
N ILE A 367 -19.39 10.89 -13.55
CA ILE A 367 -18.86 10.34 -12.30
C ILE A 367 -18.94 11.42 -11.22
N PHE A 368 -19.43 11.07 -10.04
CA PHE A 368 -19.58 11.97 -8.89
C PHE A 368 -18.54 11.66 -7.81
N ASN A 369 -17.64 12.62 -7.56
CA ASN A 369 -16.69 12.59 -6.45
C ASN A 369 -16.66 13.97 -5.74
N PRO A 370 -17.10 14.08 -4.47
CA PRO A 370 -17.66 13.01 -3.63
C PRO A 370 -18.99 12.46 -4.18
N PRO A 371 -19.45 11.27 -3.70
CA PRO A 371 -20.76 10.74 -4.06
C PRO A 371 -21.86 11.77 -3.82
N ARG A 372 -22.79 11.91 -4.78
CA ARG A 372 -23.96 12.78 -4.64
C ARG A 372 -25.11 12.03 -3.97
N THR A 373 -26.04 12.76 -3.38
CA THR A 373 -27.23 12.16 -2.77
C THR A 373 -28.35 12.02 -3.81
N LEU A 374 -28.93 10.84 -3.91
CA LEU A 374 -30.24 10.62 -4.54
C LEU A 374 -31.33 10.63 -3.48
N THR A 375 -32.43 11.27 -3.79
CA THR A 375 -33.69 11.22 -3.04
C THR A 375 -34.67 10.28 -3.70
N PHE A 376 -35.33 9.47 -2.89
CA PHE A 376 -36.33 8.49 -3.28
C PHE A 376 -37.67 8.88 -2.69
N ALA A 377 -38.73 8.87 -3.51
CA ALA A 377 -40.09 8.89 -2.99
C ALA A 377 -40.43 7.56 -2.29
N ALA A 378 -41.43 7.57 -1.41
CA ALA A 378 -42.01 6.34 -0.87
C ALA A 378 -42.56 5.48 -2.01
N GLY A 379 -42.47 4.15 -1.89
CA GLY A 379 -42.92 3.22 -2.92
C GLY A 379 -41.89 2.14 -3.28
N THR A 380 -42.24 1.32 -4.28
CA THR A 380 -41.38 0.22 -4.75
C THR A 380 -40.36 0.73 -5.77
N HIS A 381 -39.08 0.47 -5.52
CA HIS A 381 -38.00 0.74 -6.47
C HIS A 381 -37.21 -0.53 -6.77
N VAL A 382 -36.62 -0.56 -7.97
CA VAL A 382 -35.96 -1.72 -8.54
C VAL A 382 -34.53 -1.36 -8.91
N GLY A 383 -33.57 -1.88 -8.16
CA GLY A 383 -32.15 -1.86 -8.50
C GLY A 383 -31.80 -3.02 -9.43
N ARG A 384 -30.99 -2.76 -10.46
CA ARG A 384 -30.59 -3.77 -11.45
C ARG A 384 -29.07 -3.87 -11.56
N LEU A 385 -28.59 -5.08 -11.82
CA LEU A 385 -27.22 -5.32 -12.26
C LEU A 385 -27.25 -5.61 -13.75
N PHE A 386 -26.24 -5.12 -14.45
CA PHE A 386 -26.13 -5.23 -15.90
C PHE A 386 -24.81 -5.88 -16.29
N SER A 387 -24.86 -6.70 -17.35
CA SER A 387 -23.68 -7.14 -18.08
C SER A 387 -23.07 -5.96 -18.88
N PRO A 388 -21.86 -6.14 -19.45
CA PRO A 388 -21.21 -5.09 -20.26
C PRO A 388 -22.01 -4.64 -21.49
N THR A 389 -22.84 -5.53 -22.04
CA THR A 389 -23.73 -5.23 -23.17
C THR A 389 -25.09 -4.70 -22.72
N GLY A 390 -25.27 -4.46 -21.41
CA GLY A 390 -26.48 -3.90 -20.83
C GLY A 390 -27.65 -4.87 -20.65
N VAL A 391 -27.40 -6.18 -20.74
CA VAL A 391 -28.39 -7.21 -20.34
C VAL A 391 -28.51 -7.26 -18.82
N VAL A 392 -29.73 -7.29 -18.28
CA VAL A 392 -29.98 -7.42 -16.83
C VAL A 392 -29.52 -8.79 -16.34
N THR A 393 -28.59 -8.83 -15.39
CA THR A 393 -28.05 -10.06 -14.80
C THR A 393 -28.66 -10.38 -13.44
N SER A 394 -29.13 -9.36 -12.71
CA SER A 394 -29.80 -9.53 -11.42
C SER A 394 -30.68 -8.31 -11.10
N THR A 395 -31.67 -8.51 -10.23
CA THR A 395 -32.63 -7.48 -9.82
C THR A 395 -32.86 -7.53 -8.30
N ARG A 396 -32.92 -6.36 -7.67
CA ARG A 396 -33.27 -6.17 -6.25
C ARG A 396 -34.44 -5.19 -6.13
N THR A 397 -35.57 -5.69 -5.66
CA THR A 397 -36.79 -4.90 -5.47
C THR A 397 -37.00 -4.64 -3.98
N TYR A 398 -37.29 -3.39 -3.61
CA TYR A 398 -37.60 -3.03 -2.23
C TYR A 398 -38.67 -1.92 -2.17
N THR A 399 -39.57 -1.99 -1.18
CA THR A 399 -40.59 -0.97 -0.94
C THR A 399 -40.17 -0.06 0.21
N LEU A 400 -39.96 1.22 -0.09
CA LEU A 400 -39.70 2.22 0.93
C LEU A 400 -41.04 2.68 1.54
N PRO A 401 -41.24 2.54 2.86
CA PRO A 401 -42.47 2.98 3.52
C PRO A 401 -42.62 4.51 3.53
N HIS A 402 -41.51 5.25 3.46
CA HIS A 402 -41.44 6.71 3.42
C HIS A 402 -40.34 7.16 2.45
N GLY A 403 -40.32 8.45 2.11
CA GLY A 403 -39.22 9.02 1.33
C GLY A 403 -37.86 8.78 2.00
N SER A 404 -36.83 8.48 1.22
CA SER A 404 -35.50 8.14 1.73
C SER A 404 -34.41 8.67 0.82
N ALA A 405 -33.14 8.43 1.17
CA ALA A 405 -32.01 8.88 0.38
C ALA A 405 -30.89 7.84 0.37
N ALA A 406 -30.14 7.78 -0.74
CA ALA A 406 -28.96 6.94 -0.87
C ALA A 406 -27.87 7.67 -1.65
N PRO A 407 -26.58 7.39 -1.38
CA PRO A 407 -25.50 7.97 -2.16
C PRO A 407 -25.40 7.31 -3.54
N THR A 408 -25.01 8.10 -4.53
CA THR A 408 -24.69 7.67 -5.90
C THR A 408 -23.32 8.18 -6.32
N THR A 409 -22.57 7.33 -7.02
CA THR A 409 -21.24 7.67 -7.54
C THR A 409 -21.24 7.93 -9.04
N GLN A 410 -22.29 7.54 -9.77
CA GLN A 410 -22.32 7.66 -11.23
C GLN A 410 -23.74 7.90 -11.74
N ARG A 411 -23.82 8.55 -12.91
CA ARG A 411 -25.03 8.67 -13.72
C ARG A 411 -24.69 8.36 -15.18
N ALA A 412 -25.18 7.26 -15.73
CA ALA A 412 -24.79 6.82 -17.07
C ALA A 412 -25.97 6.35 -17.91
N THR A 413 -25.79 6.32 -19.23
CA THR A 413 -26.62 5.51 -20.12
C THR A 413 -26.04 4.10 -20.19
N ILE A 414 -26.93 3.12 -20.09
CA ILE A 414 -26.56 1.70 -20.15
C ILE A 414 -27.00 1.18 -21.53
N PRO A 415 -26.11 0.51 -22.31
CA PRO A 415 -26.43 -0.07 -23.61
C PRO A 415 -27.72 -0.87 -23.56
N ASN A 416 -28.55 -0.77 -24.60
CA ASN A 416 -29.80 -1.53 -24.69
C ASN A 416 -30.80 -1.30 -23.54
N GLN A 417 -30.59 -0.27 -22.71
CA GLN A 417 -31.51 0.15 -21.65
C GLN A 417 -32.00 1.57 -21.89
N ALA A 418 -33.26 1.81 -21.60
CA ALA A 418 -33.85 3.12 -21.78
C ALA A 418 -33.42 4.10 -20.68
N GLY A 419 -33.19 5.35 -21.05
CA GLY A 419 -32.91 6.45 -20.12
C GLY A 419 -31.54 6.37 -19.47
N ARG A 420 -31.39 7.16 -18.40
CA ARG A 420 -30.18 7.22 -17.58
C ARG A 420 -30.38 6.48 -16.28
N TRP A 421 -29.28 6.05 -15.70
CA TRP A 421 -29.23 5.19 -14.53
C TRP A 421 -28.21 5.72 -13.55
N TYR A 422 -28.47 5.51 -12.27
CA TYR A 422 -27.58 5.88 -11.19
C TYR A 422 -27.00 4.65 -10.49
N LEU A 423 -25.68 4.63 -10.27
CA LEU A 423 -25.02 3.59 -9.48
C LEU A 423 -25.11 3.92 -8.00
N ILE A 424 -25.88 3.13 -7.25
CA ILE A 424 -26.08 3.34 -5.81
C ILE A 424 -24.86 2.80 -5.05
N SER A 425 -24.25 3.64 -4.21
CA SER A 425 -23.04 3.31 -3.45
C SER A 425 -23.29 3.01 -1.96
N GLY A 426 -24.54 3.05 -1.50
CA GLY A 426 -24.90 2.74 -0.11
C GLY A 426 -26.41 2.52 0.08
N GLY A 427 -26.79 1.82 1.16
CA GLY A 427 -28.17 1.44 1.44
C GLY A 427 -28.61 0.13 0.78
N VAL A 428 -29.92 -0.15 0.78
CA VAL A 428 -30.49 -1.45 0.36
C VAL A 428 -30.22 -1.82 -1.11
N TRP A 429 -29.90 -0.84 -1.95
CA TRP A 429 -29.56 -1.03 -3.36
C TRP A 429 -28.08 -0.84 -3.67
N ALA A 430 -27.20 -0.81 -2.66
CA ALA A 430 -25.77 -0.67 -2.87
C ALA A 430 -25.23 -1.68 -3.90
N GLY A 431 -24.44 -1.18 -4.85
CA GLY A 431 -23.86 -1.94 -5.96
C GLY A 431 -24.80 -2.15 -7.15
N THR A 432 -26.05 -1.65 -7.10
CA THR A 432 -27.01 -1.78 -8.20
C THR A 432 -27.31 -0.43 -8.87
N TRP A 433 -27.81 -0.50 -10.10
CA TRP A 433 -28.25 0.65 -10.88
C TRP A 433 -29.75 0.88 -10.75
N ILE A 434 -30.14 2.11 -10.45
CA ILE A 434 -31.55 2.53 -10.42
C ILE A 434 -31.79 3.52 -11.55
N GLN A 435 -32.90 3.32 -12.26
CA GLN A 435 -33.29 4.18 -13.37
C GLN A 435 -33.71 5.57 -12.87
N GLU A 436 -33.23 6.61 -13.53
CA GLU A 436 -33.65 7.99 -13.29
C GLU A 436 -35.15 8.14 -13.57
N SER A 437 -35.88 8.75 -12.64
CA SER A 437 -37.33 8.96 -12.74
C SER A 437 -37.77 10.13 -11.87
N ALA A 438 -39.03 10.55 -11.99
CA ALA A 438 -39.60 11.57 -11.11
C ALA A 438 -39.58 11.16 -9.62
N ALA A 439 -39.51 9.86 -9.33
CA ALA A 439 -39.45 9.32 -7.96
C ALA A 439 -38.01 9.13 -7.45
N VAL A 440 -36.99 9.33 -8.29
CA VAL A 440 -35.57 9.16 -7.98
C VAL A 440 -34.78 10.34 -8.53
N THR A 441 -34.52 11.33 -7.68
CA THR A 441 -33.97 12.63 -8.08
C THR A 441 -32.57 12.87 -7.51
N LEU A 442 -31.68 13.42 -8.33
CA LEU A 442 -30.32 13.77 -7.93
C LEU A 442 -30.28 15.15 -7.27
N ASN A 443 -29.87 15.20 -6.01
CA ASN A 443 -29.71 16.47 -5.31
C ASN A 443 -28.56 17.27 -5.88
N ALA A 444 -28.62 18.60 -5.74
CA ALA A 444 -27.52 19.50 -6.07
C ALA A 444 -26.20 18.99 -5.46
N ALA A 445 -25.08 19.27 -6.14
CA ALA A 445 -23.78 18.88 -5.64
C ALA A 445 -23.61 19.39 -4.20
N PRO A 446 -23.17 18.54 -3.25
CA PRO A 446 -22.83 19.05 -1.92
C PRO A 446 -21.76 20.12 -2.06
N ALA A 447 -21.78 21.14 -1.19
CA ALA A 447 -20.67 22.07 -1.10
C ALA A 447 -19.37 21.27 -0.96
N THR A 448 -18.40 21.56 -1.82
CA THR A 448 -17.15 20.79 -1.92
C THR A 448 -16.55 20.66 -0.52
N PRO A 449 -16.37 19.44 0.03
CA PRO A 449 -15.74 19.30 1.33
C PRO A 449 -14.33 19.86 1.23
N PHE A 450 -14.07 20.94 1.95
CA PHE A 450 -12.76 21.52 2.07
C PHE A 450 -11.92 20.64 2.99
N SER A 451 -10.69 20.34 2.56
CA SER A 451 -9.66 19.71 3.36
C SER A 451 -8.33 20.40 3.03
N GLU A 452 -7.72 21.00 4.02
CA GLU A 452 -6.39 21.57 3.99
C GLU A 452 -5.48 20.73 4.86
N THR A 453 -4.40 20.21 4.28
CA THR A 453 -3.31 19.59 5.02
C THR A 453 -2.20 20.61 5.17
N PHE A 454 -1.77 20.85 6.41
CA PHE A 454 -0.66 21.75 6.68
C PHE A 454 0.66 21.03 6.39
N ALA A 455 1.51 21.65 5.57
CA ALA A 455 2.86 21.16 5.29
C ALA A 455 3.72 21.04 6.57
N THR A 456 3.39 21.82 7.61
CA THR A 456 3.97 21.73 8.95
C THR A 456 2.85 21.70 9.99
N ALA A 457 2.98 20.86 11.02
CA ALA A 457 2.00 20.81 12.10
C ALA A 457 1.88 22.20 12.76
N ARG A 458 0.65 22.67 12.93
CA ARG A 458 0.34 23.98 13.51
C ARG A 458 -0.13 23.81 14.96
N PRO A 459 0.23 24.71 15.88
CA PRO A 459 -0.28 24.64 17.24
C PRO A 459 -1.76 25.00 17.25
N LEU A 460 -2.56 24.22 17.97
CA LEU A 460 -3.99 24.44 18.15
C LEU A 460 -4.27 24.75 19.63
N GLY A 461 -4.74 25.96 19.92
CA GLY A 461 -5.19 26.36 21.24
C GLY A 461 -6.57 25.80 21.56
N ILE A 462 -6.69 25.11 22.68
CA ILE A 462 -7.94 24.56 23.20
C ILE A 462 -8.25 25.24 24.54
N PRO A 463 -9.41 25.88 24.71
CA PRO A 463 -9.75 26.60 25.94
C PRO A 463 -9.96 25.63 27.12
N ALA A 464 -9.88 26.15 28.35
CA ALA A 464 -10.27 25.40 29.54
C ALA A 464 -11.73 24.91 29.44
N GLY A 465 -12.04 23.77 30.05
CA GLY A 465 -13.39 23.19 30.06
C GLY A 465 -13.48 21.80 29.43
N PRO A 466 -14.69 21.24 29.33
CA PRO A 466 -14.94 19.89 28.81
C PRO A 466 -14.85 19.87 27.29
N HIS A 467 -14.11 18.89 26.76
CA HIS A 467 -13.96 18.68 25.32
C HIS A 467 -14.14 17.22 24.94
N VAL A 468 -14.65 17.00 23.73
CA VAL A 468 -14.83 15.66 23.15
C VAL A 468 -14.13 15.60 21.80
N GLY A 469 -13.03 14.85 21.74
CA GLY A 469 -12.43 14.45 20.48
C GLY A 469 -13.25 13.34 19.84
N ARG A 470 -13.40 13.35 18.51
CA ARG A 470 -14.17 12.34 17.76
C ARG A 470 -13.32 11.67 16.68
N ARG A 471 -13.57 10.40 16.40
CA ARG A 471 -13.07 9.71 15.21
C ARG A 471 -14.24 9.43 14.29
N PHE A 472 -14.00 9.59 13.00
CA PHE A 472 -15.00 9.42 11.96
C PHE A 472 -14.60 8.29 11.00
N ASP A 473 -15.58 7.58 10.47
CA ASP A 473 -15.37 6.77 9.26
C ASP A 473 -15.37 7.66 8.00
N SER A 474 -15.17 7.05 6.82
CA SER A 474 -15.15 7.77 5.53
C SER A 474 -16.49 8.39 5.14
N TYR A 475 -17.59 8.03 5.79
CA TYR A 475 -18.92 8.61 5.61
C TYR A 475 -19.23 9.69 6.65
N GLY A 476 -18.29 9.94 7.58
CA GLY A 476 -18.42 10.90 8.66
C GLY A 476 -19.26 10.41 9.84
N THR A 477 -19.51 9.10 9.95
CA THR A 477 -20.13 8.48 11.12
C THR A 477 -19.13 8.47 12.28
N ILE A 478 -19.58 8.80 13.49
CA ILE A 478 -18.72 8.75 14.69
C ILE A 478 -18.45 7.29 15.04
N ILE A 479 -17.18 6.88 14.98
CA ILE A 479 -16.69 5.53 15.30
C ILE A 479 -15.87 5.49 16.60
N GLY A 480 -15.70 6.64 17.25
CA GLY A 480 -15.07 6.72 18.55
C GLY A 480 -15.13 8.13 19.10
N SER A 481 -15.21 8.25 20.42
CA SER A 481 -15.22 9.52 21.13
C SER A 481 -14.32 9.42 22.35
N LYS A 482 -13.62 10.50 22.67
CA LYS A 482 -12.77 10.61 23.87
C LYS A 482 -13.01 11.96 24.53
N SER A 483 -13.54 11.92 25.75
CA SER A 483 -13.88 13.11 26.54
C SER A 483 -12.83 13.39 27.59
N PHE A 484 -12.45 14.65 27.75
CA PHE A 484 -11.57 15.10 28.84
C PHE A 484 -11.79 16.59 29.16
N THR A 485 -11.62 16.97 30.42
CA THR A 485 -11.81 18.35 30.91
C THR A 485 -10.46 18.99 31.17
N LEU A 486 -10.15 20.07 30.45
CA LEU A 486 -8.94 20.86 30.66
C LEU A 486 -9.14 21.82 31.84
N ALA A 487 -8.30 21.72 32.86
CA ALA A 487 -8.33 22.62 34.01
C ALA A 487 -7.92 24.07 33.67
N SER A 488 -7.14 24.25 32.60
CA SER A 488 -6.72 25.54 32.06
C SER A 488 -6.57 25.43 30.54
N SER A 489 -6.58 26.57 29.82
CA SER A 489 -6.37 26.57 28.37
C SER A 489 -5.02 25.95 28.04
N SER A 490 -5.01 25.06 27.04
CA SER A 490 -3.82 24.30 26.66
C SER A 490 -3.60 24.35 25.14
N LYS A 491 -2.47 23.81 24.69
CA LYS A 491 -2.12 23.72 23.27
C LYS A 491 -1.88 22.26 22.89
N THR A 492 -2.30 21.92 21.68
CA THR A 492 -1.93 20.67 21.01
C THR A 492 -1.45 20.99 19.58
N TRP A 493 -1.27 19.98 18.74
CA TRP A 493 -0.80 20.09 17.37
C TRP A 493 -1.83 19.51 16.41
N THR A 494 -1.99 20.18 15.28
CA THR A 494 -2.83 19.73 14.17
C THR A 494 -2.08 19.77 12.85
N THR A 495 -2.33 18.79 11.99
CA THR A 495 -1.80 18.74 10.62
C THR A 495 -2.87 18.89 9.56
N GLN A 496 -4.15 18.95 9.95
CA GLN A 496 -5.26 18.98 8.99
C GLN A 496 -6.41 19.82 9.50
N HIS A 497 -7.04 20.56 8.59
CA HIS A 497 -8.28 21.30 8.76
C HIS A 497 -9.26 20.84 7.69
N SER A 498 -10.36 20.21 8.09
CA SER A 498 -11.29 19.62 7.13
C SER A 498 -12.73 19.75 7.58
N SER A 499 -13.61 19.95 6.62
CA SER A 499 -15.01 19.56 6.77
C SER A 499 -15.11 18.04 6.85
N ILE A 500 -15.98 17.51 7.71
CA ILE A 500 -16.22 16.07 7.84
C ILE A 500 -17.62 15.77 7.30
N PRO A 501 -17.80 14.77 6.41
CA PRO A 501 -19.12 14.45 5.86
C PRO A 501 -20.17 14.26 6.97
N ARG A 502 -21.41 14.70 6.76
CA ARG A 502 -22.52 14.55 7.74
C ARG A 502 -22.28 15.19 9.13
N GLN A 503 -21.18 15.92 9.33
CA GLN A 503 -20.93 16.68 10.55
C GLN A 503 -21.05 18.17 10.26
N SER A 504 -21.54 18.94 11.21
CA SER A 504 -21.61 20.39 11.10
C SER A 504 -20.27 21.03 11.43
N GLY A 505 -19.88 22.05 10.66
CA GLY A 505 -18.66 22.84 10.87
C GLY A 505 -17.38 22.12 10.45
N ASP A 506 -16.27 22.84 10.60
CA ASP A 506 -14.93 22.36 10.27
C ASP A 506 -14.25 21.70 11.47
N TRP A 507 -13.25 20.88 11.20
CA TRP A 507 -12.58 20.04 12.20
C TRP A 507 -11.06 20.05 12.02
N TYR A 508 -10.33 19.96 13.13
CA TYR A 508 -8.87 19.82 13.16
C TYR A 508 -8.45 18.43 13.63
N TYR A 509 -7.52 17.79 12.91
CA TYR A 509 -6.97 16.48 13.30
C TYR A 509 -5.82 16.62 14.29
N ILE A 510 -5.96 16.05 15.48
CA ILE A 510 -4.99 16.19 16.57
C ILE A 510 -3.88 15.14 16.45
N THR A 511 -2.62 15.60 16.44
CA THR A 511 -1.43 14.76 16.26
C THR A 511 -0.56 14.61 17.50
N ALA A 512 -0.98 15.14 18.65
CA ALA A 512 -0.20 15.03 19.88
C ALA A 512 -1.07 15.18 21.14
N GLY A 513 -0.64 14.53 22.22
CA GLY A 513 -1.27 14.63 23.53
C GLY A 513 -2.49 13.73 23.70
N ILE A 514 -3.33 14.00 24.70
CA ILE A 514 -4.39 13.07 25.15
C ILE A 514 -5.44 12.71 24.09
N TRP A 515 -5.61 13.56 23.07
CA TRP A 515 -6.52 13.37 21.94
C TRP A 515 -5.81 13.07 20.62
N GLU A 516 -4.54 12.67 20.65
CA GLU A 516 -3.86 12.18 19.45
C GLU A 516 -4.70 11.12 18.71
N GLY A 517 -4.87 11.32 17.41
CA GLY A 517 -5.71 10.48 16.55
C GLY A 517 -7.20 10.83 16.54
N TYR A 518 -7.62 11.92 17.19
CA TYR A 518 -9.01 12.40 17.20
C TYR A 518 -9.14 13.76 16.50
N TRP A 519 -10.34 14.04 16.01
CA TRP A 519 -10.74 15.32 15.44
C TRP A 519 -11.41 16.20 16.49
N PHE A 520 -11.11 17.49 16.43
CA PHE A 520 -11.71 18.54 17.25
C PHE A 520 -12.53 19.50 16.38
N PRO A 521 -13.69 19.98 16.85
CA PRO A 521 -14.40 21.02 16.13
C PRO A 521 -13.55 22.30 16.09
N ALA A 522 -13.47 22.94 14.93
CA ALA A 522 -12.74 24.19 14.77
C ALA A 522 -13.35 25.32 15.61
N SER A 523 -14.67 25.28 15.84
CA SER A 523 -15.39 26.22 16.68
C SER A 523 -14.82 26.23 18.10
N GLY A 524 -14.37 27.40 18.56
CA GLY A 524 -13.81 27.59 19.91
C GLY A 524 -12.34 27.17 20.06
N THR A 525 -11.69 26.73 18.98
CA THR A 525 -10.23 26.49 18.95
C THR A 525 -9.51 27.64 18.25
N THR A 526 -8.22 27.83 18.54
CA THR A 526 -7.40 28.87 17.89
C THR A 526 -6.21 28.26 17.17
N LEU A 527 -6.16 28.37 15.84
CA LEU A 527 -5.05 27.87 15.04
C LEU A 527 -3.90 28.88 15.03
N GLY A 528 -2.77 28.51 15.61
CA GLY A 528 -1.58 29.35 15.61
C GLY A 528 -0.82 29.31 14.28
N ALA A 529 0.10 30.24 14.08
CA ALA A 529 1.00 30.25 12.92
C ALA A 529 1.84 28.95 12.86
N PRO A 530 2.21 28.48 11.66
CA PRO A 530 3.17 27.39 11.53
C PRO A 530 4.46 27.74 12.28
N PRO A 531 5.09 26.78 12.97
CA PRO A 531 6.37 27.02 13.61
C PRO A 531 7.40 27.46 12.56
N PRO A 532 8.32 28.38 12.89
CA PRO A 532 9.37 28.76 11.96
C PRO A 532 10.18 27.53 11.55
N PRO A 533 10.66 27.45 10.29
CA PRO A 533 11.50 26.35 9.85
C PRO A 533 12.73 26.25 10.75
N PRO A 534 13.29 25.03 10.94
CA PRO A 534 14.50 24.89 11.70
C PRO A 534 15.60 25.79 11.14
N PRO A 535 16.36 26.50 12.00
CA PRO A 535 17.49 27.28 11.53
C PRO A 535 18.45 26.35 10.79
N ALA A 536 19.05 26.86 9.71
CA ALA A 536 20.11 26.14 9.04
C ALA A 536 21.19 25.72 10.06
N PRO A 537 21.75 24.51 9.94
CA PRO A 537 22.79 24.07 10.86
C PRO A 537 23.94 25.07 10.87
N ILE A 538 24.41 25.44 12.07
CA ILE A 538 25.54 26.35 12.27
C ILE A 538 26.79 25.80 11.58
N ALA A 539 26.97 24.47 11.61
CA ALA A 539 27.98 23.78 10.83
C ALA A 539 27.53 22.36 10.45
N ILE A 540 27.97 21.91 9.27
CA ILE A 540 27.91 20.53 8.82
C ILE A 540 29.35 20.02 8.73
N TYR A 541 29.61 18.84 9.27
CA TYR A 541 30.92 18.19 9.25
C TYR A 541 30.85 16.97 8.33
N ASP A 542 31.46 17.10 7.16
CA ASP A 542 31.64 16.03 6.19
C ASP A 542 33.12 15.97 5.76
N PRO A 543 33.90 14.94 6.18
CA PRO A 543 33.47 13.82 7.03
C PRO A 543 33.18 14.27 8.49
N PRO A 544 32.45 13.45 9.28
CA PRO A 544 32.17 13.73 10.69
C PRO A 544 33.44 14.01 11.51
N ARG A 545 33.35 14.93 12.47
CA ARG A 545 34.47 15.28 13.37
C ARG A 545 34.27 14.68 14.76
N ASN A 546 35.35 14.37 15.46
CA ASN A 546 35.24 13.91 16.85
C ASN A 546 34.85 15.07 17.77
N LEU A 547 33.73 14.89 18.49
CA LEU A 547 33.41 15.64 19.69
C LEU A 547 33.96 14.86 20.89
N TRP A 548 34.88 15.45 21.64
CA TRP A 548 35.45 14.85 22.84
C TRP A 548 34.63 15.22 24.06
N PHE A 549 34.32 14.23 24.89
CA PHE A 549 33.57 14.35 26.12
C PHE A 549 34.51 14.13 27.31
N GLN A 550 34.46 15.00 28.31
CA GLN A 550 35.08 14.73 29.61
C GLN A 550 34.32 13.63 30.38
N PRO A 551 34.93 12.96 31.37
CA PRO A 551 34.18 12.08 32.27
C PRO A 551 33.00 12.83 32.90
N GLY A 552 31.83 12.21 32.92
CA GLY A 552 30.60 12.85 33.39
C GLY A 552 29.33 12.23 32.81
N THR A 553 28.18 12.68 33.30
CA THR A 553 26.86 12.22 32.85
C THR A 553 26.30 13.19 31.82
N TYR A 554 25.96 12.67 30.64
CA TYR A 554 25.38 13.45 29.55
C TYR A 554 24.03 12.90 29.15
N THR A 555 23.14 13.79 28.72
CA THR A 555 21.80 13.44 28.25
C THR A 555 21.66 13.81 26.78
N GLY A 556 21.62 12.80 25.92
CA GLY A 556 21.23 12.94 24.53
C GLY A 556 19.72 13.07 24.40
N ARG A 557 19.28 13.88 23.44
CA ARG A 557 17.86 14.03 23.10
C ARG A 557 17.64 13.82 21.61
N ARG A 558 16.62 13.04 21.26
CA ARG A 558 16.07 13.00 19.91
C ARG A 558 14.98 14.05 19.84
N PHE A 559 14.94 14.75 18.72
CA PHE A 559 13.91 15.73 18.44
C PHE A 559 13.25 15.39 17.12
N SER A 560 11.96 15.70 16.99
CA SER A 560 11.33 15.80 15.67
C SER A 560 12.03 16.91 14.85
N ALA A 561 11.72 16.97 13.55
CA ALA A 561 12.19 18.05 12.67
C ALA A 561 11.83 19.48 13.17
N TYR A 562 10.93 19.58 14.16
CA TYR A 562 10.45 20.82 14.75
C TYR A 562 10.85 20.99 16.23
N GLY A 563 11.85 20.24 16.70
CA GLY A 563 12.44 20.43 18.02
C GLY A 563 11.61 19.91 19.20
N VAL A 564 10.57 19.11 18.92
CA VAL A 564 9.79 18.43 19.97
C VAL A 564 10.58 17.20 20.44
N PRO A 565 10.82 17.03 21.75
CA PRO A 565 11.51 15.84 22.27
C PRO A 565 10.78 14.56 21.86
N ALA A 566 11.49 13.68 21.15
CA ALA A 566 11.01 12.38 20.65
C ALA A 566 11.71 11.20 21.36
N GLY A 567 12.70 11.49 22.21
CA GLY A 567 13.38 10.50 23.02
C GLY A 567 14.52 11.11 23.82
N THR A 568 14.87 10.48 24.93
CA THR A 568 15.95 10.92 25.83
C THR A 568 16.80 9.73 26.20
N LEU A 569 18.12 9.90 26.24
CA LEU A 569 19.07 8.87 26.65
C LEU A 569 20.17 9.48 27.50
N THR A 570 20.29 9.04 28.76
CA THR A 570 21.31 9.51 29.71
C THR A 570 22.36 8.43 29.92
N PHE A 571 23.64 8.80 29.84
CA PHE A 571 24.76 7.87 30.03
C PHE A 571 25.95 8.56 30.70
N THR A 572 26.70 7.80 31.52
CA THR A 572 27.85 8.30 32.29
C THR A 572 29.16 7.77 31.72
N LEU A 573 30.04 8.68 31.32
CA LEU A 573 31.39 8.37 30.86
C LEU A 573 32.38 8.42 32.02
N THR A 574 33.23 7.40 32.15
CA THR A 574 34.25 7.30 33.21
C THR A 574 35.63 7.78 32.79
N LYS A 575 35.84 8.03 31.48
CA LYS A 575 37.08 8.54 30.89
C LYS A 575 36.76 9.45 29.71
N VAL A 576 37.75 10.25 29.29
CA VAL A 576 37.64 11.07 28.08
C VAL A 576 37.31 10.16 26.89
N SER A 577 36.22 10.46 26.19
CA SER A 577 35.69 9.59 25.13
C SER A 577 35.28 10.41 23.90
N PRO A 578 35.51 9.90 22.67
CA PRO A 578 35.04 10.56 21.45
C PRO A 578 33.60 10.14 21.13
N GLY A 579 32.81 11.07 20.59
CA GLY A 579 31.55 10.83 19.91
C GLY A 579 31.56 11.57 18.57
N PRO A 580 31.61 10.87 17.42
CA PRO A 580 31.62 11.52 16.11
C PRO A 580 30.36 12.35 15.90
N THR A 581 30.53 13.60 15.46
CA THR A 581 29.43 14.53 15.18
C THR A 581 29.45 14.97 13.72
N SER A 582 28.28 14.99 13.08
CA SER A 582 28.15 15.47 11.69
C SER A 582 27.50 16.85 11.59
N ARG A 583 26.91 17.37 12.68
CA ARG A 583 26.19 18.65 12.67
C ARG A 583 26.31 19.36 14.01
N TYR A 584 26.39 20.68 13.94
CA TYR A 584 26.30 21.59 15.07
C TYR A 584 25.23 22.64 14.77
N SER A 585 24.22 22.79 15.62
CA SER A 585 23.06 23.63 15.32
C SER A 585 22.38 24.14 16.59
N THR A 586 21.64 25.24 16.48
CA THR A 586 20.51 25.48 17.39
C THR A 586 19.34 24.59 16.94
N LEU A 587 18.51 24.17 17.89
CA LEU A 587 17.32 23.36 17.61
C LEU A 587 16.06 24.16 17.89
N PRO A 588 14.98 24.02 17.09
CA PRO A 588 13.75 24.77 17.28
C PRO A 588 13.19 24.60 18.70
N GLY A 589 12.87 25.70 19.37
CA GLY A 589 12.30 25.65 20.72
C GLY A 589 13.21 25.09 21.82
N GLN A 590 14.49 24.79 21.53
CA GLN A 590 15.47 24.37 22.52
C GLN A 590 16.48 25.48 22.76
N SER A 591 16.86 25.68 24.02
CA SER A 591 17.95 26.59 24.37
C SER A 591 19.31 25.96 24.05
N GLY A 592 20.30 26.82 23.76
CA GLY A 592 21.68 26.42 23.52
C GLY A 592 21.94 25.84 22.12
N LYS A 593 23.19 25.40 21.91
CA LYS A 593 23.67 24.81 20.67
C LYS A 593 23.93 23.33 20.88
N TRP A 594 23.70 22.52 19.88
CA TRP A 594 23.62 21.07 19.99
C TRP A 594 24.47 20.40 18.91
N PHE A 595 25.09 19.27 19.26
CA PHE A 595 25.85 18.41 18.36
C PHE A 595 25.04 17.16 18.04
N TYR A 596 24.88 16.83 16.76
CA TYR A 596 24.27 15.57 16.34
C TYR A 596 25.33 14.47 16.30
N ILE A 597 25.14 13.40 17.08
CA ILE A 597 26.08 12.29 17.20
C ILE A 597 25.70 11.20 16.19
N VAL A 598 26.67 10.75 15.40
CA VAL A 598 26.46 9.80 14.29
C VAL A 598 27.01 8.40 14.58
N ASN A 599 27.65 8.19 15.72
CA ASN A 599 28.15 6.88 16.14
C ASN A 599 28.37 6.86 17.67
N GLY A 600 28.26 5.69 18.28
CA GLY A 600 28.45 5.45 19.71
C GLY A 600 27.15 5.44 20.50
N VAL A 601 27.26 5.55 21.83
CA VAL A 601 26.11 5.39 22.76
C VAL A 601 24.97 6.38 22.49
N TRP A 602 25.25 7.54 21.91
CA TRP A 602 24.26 8.55 21.55
C TRP A 602 24.03 8.64 20.03
N GLU A 603 24.28 7.59 19.27
CA GLU A 603 23.98 7.56 17.83
C GLU A 603 22.54 7.99 17.55
N SER A 604 22.38 8.96 16.65
CA SER A 604 21.11 9.60 16.31
C SER A 604 20.50 10.51 17.38
N TYR A 605 21.25 10.86 18.43
CA TYR A 605 20.86 11.84 19.44
C TYR A 605 21.62 13.16 19.28
N TRP A 606 20.98 14.24 19.72
CA TRP A 606 21.59 15.54 19.90
C TRP A 606 22.11 15.71 21.32
N ILE A 607 23.33 16.21 21.46
CA ILE A 607 23.98 16.54 22.73
C ILE A 607 24.10 18.05 22.86
N LEU A 608 23.67 18.61 23.98
CA LEU A 608 23.82 20.02 24.28
C LEU A 608 25.31 20.36 24.45
N GLN A 609 25.78 21.42 23.79
CA GLN A 609 27.11 21.95 23.98
C GLN A 609 27.29 22.44 25.42
N THR A 610 28.37 21.98 26.05
CA THR A 610 28.82 22.42 27.36
C THR A 610 30.31 22.68 27.34
N SER A 611 30.87 23.19 28.45
CA SER A 611 32.32 23.28 28.64
C SER A 611 33.03 21.92 28.69
N ALA A 612 32.27 20.83 28.86
CA ALA A 612 32.78 19.46 28.92
C ALA A 612 32.79 18.74 27.55
N THR A 613 32.37 19.43 26.48
CA THR A 613 32.34 18.90 25.10
C THR A 613 33.19 19.77 24.16
N THR A 614 34.22 19.20 23.52
CA THR A 614 35.18 19.94 22.68
C THR A 614 35.33 19.33 21.29
N LEU A 615 35.27 20.15 20.24
CA LEU A 615 35.41 19.71 18.84
C LEU A 615 36.88 19.84 18.39
N GLY A 616 37.53 18.76 17.94
CA GLY A 616 38.93 18.82 17.45
C GLY A 616 39.83 17.66 17.90
N GLY A 617 41.16 17.82 17.81
CA GLY A 617 42.12 16.81 18.31
C GLY A 617 42.30 16.87 19.83
N VAL A 618 42.74 15.78 20.45
CA VAL A 618 42.93 15.66 21.92
C VAL A 618 43.83 16.76 22.49
N ALA A 619 44.80 17.26 21.71
CA ALA A 619 45.73 18.32 22.11
C ALA A 619 45.07 19.68 22.40
N ALA A 620 43.83 19.95 21.93
CA ALA A 620 43.10 21.16 22.28
C ALA A 620 42.56 21.16 23.72
N MET A 621 42.60 20.02 24.42
CA MET A 621 42.12 19.87 25.80
C MET A 621 43.25 19.88 26.85
N GLU A 622 44.52 19.86 26.46
CA GLU A 622 45.67 19.89 27.38
C GLU A 622 46.18 21.32 27.70
N GLN A 623 45.59 22.37 27.11
CA GLN A 623 45.90 23.75 27.49
C GLN A 623 45.12 24.10 28.78
N PRO A 624 45.80 24.42 29.91
CA PRO A 624 45.12 24.96 31.08
C PRO A 624 44.46 26.30 30.71
N PRO A 625 43.37 26.70 31.41
CA PRO A 625 42.74 27.99 31.15
C PRO A 625 43.79 29.11 31.32
N ALA A 626 43.87 30.01 30.34
CA ALA A 626 44.70 31.21 30.45
C ALA A 626 44.27 32.03 31.69
N PRO A 627 45.23 32.65 32.40
CA PRO A 627 45.02 33.25 33.72
C PRO A 627 43.96 34.37 33.73
#